data_AF-A0A6A6VLN8-F1
#
_entry.id   AF-A0A6A6VLN8-F1
#
_cell.length_a   1.000
_cell.length_b   1.000
_cell.length_c   1.000
_cell.angle_alpha   90.00
_cell.angle_beta   90.00
_cell.angle_gamma   90.00
#
_symmetry.space_group_name_H-M   'P 1'
#
loop_
_entity.id
_entity.type
_entity.pdbx_description
1 polymer ?
#
loop_
_entity_poly.entity_id
_entity_poly.type
_entity_poly.pdbx_seq_one_letter_code
_entity_poly.pdbx_strand_id
1 'polypeptide(L)'
;MSTIPNTQSFQHPIEQSFTETEPEMDLDGQPINQPFTAMNQQPLNPTAPPAPTSEPITLNVNGTLFHTTTSTLRYSPRLASIFTPGAPWRSELRNGQYIIDADPAVFSHILQFMRRPTHYPVFWSKDKGFDYNLYTLVQAEAEYFQLNDLRRWIFNGSYERCIETAFLVPVREPIKTDHLRFLQLKNYSKEGDVKVEHHVVVSKLEVFACPRNVQEHMVQRGESLKCTANCYKKDLVPGKYVTKELQEVVTFMTKTEFNVGRATVRGREGWSQEITGEGEE
;
A
#
# COMPACT_ATOMS: atom_id res chain seq x y z
N MET A 1 23.61 -34.98 -88.12
CA MET A 1 23.73 -35.87 -86.95
C MET A 1 22.43 -35.73 -86.17
N SER A 2 21.37 -36.45 -86.54
CA SER A 2 20.97 -37.83 -86.14
C SER A 2 19.92 -37.82 -85.02
N THR A 3 18.65 -37.83 -85.45
CA THR A 3 17.55 -38.76 -85.13
C THR A 3 17.40 -39.36 -83.71
N ILE A 4 16.28 -39.02 -83.01
CA ILE A 4 15.24 -39.77 -82.22
C ILE A 4 15.64 -41.09 -81.44
N PRO A 5 14.84 -41.79 -80.58
CA PRO A 5 13.77 -41.49 -79.57
C PRO A 5 13.95 -42.17 -78.17
N ASN A 6 13.07 -41.79 -77.22
CA ASN A 6 12.25 -42.58 -76.26
C ASN A 6 12.65 -44.02 -75.81
N THR A 7 12.61 -44.28 -74.48
CA THR A 7 12.24 -45.60 -73.92
C THR A 7 11.69 -45.53 -72.47
N GLN A 8 10.54 -46.15 -72.24
CA GLN A 8 10.02 -46.58 -70.93
C GLN A 8 10.67 -47.92 -70.51
N SER A 9 10.84 -48.19 -69.20
CA SER A 9 10.53 -49.51 -68.61
C SER A 9 10.53 -49.52 -67.07
N PHE A 10 9.58 -50.27 -66.52
CA PHE A 10 9.36 -50.66 -65.12
C PHE A 10 10.34 -51.77 -64.64
N GLN A 11 10.57 -51.88 -63.32
CA GLN A 11 10.59 -53.16 -62.54
C GLN A 11 10.85 -52.96 -61.02
N HIS A 12 9.78 -53.13 -60.21
CA HIS A 12 9.57 -53.99 -59.01
C HIS A 12 10.56 -54.07 -57.80
N PRO A 13 10.09 -54.58 -56.62
CA PRO A 13 10.35 -54.03 -55.28
C PRO A 13 11.32 -54.87 -54.42
N ILE A 14 11.70 -54.33 -53.25
CA ILE A 14 12.39 -55.05 -52.17
C ILE A 14 11.57 -54.95 -50.89
N GLU A 15 11.07 -56.11 -50.43
CA GLU A 15 10.55 -56.34 -49.08
C GLU A 15 11.71 -56.35 -48.06
N GLN A 16 11.52 -55.69 -46.92
CA GLN A 16 12.27 -56.01 -45.70
C GLN A 16 11.33 -56.04 -44.51
N SER A 17 11.22 -57.24 -43.95
CA SER A 17 10.62 -57.63 -42.70
C SER A 17 11.34 -56.99 -41.51
N PHE A 18 10.58 -56.43 -40.57
CA PHE A 18 11.07 -56.09 -39.23
C PHE A 18 10.20 -56.78 -38.19
N THR A 19 10.91 -57.44 -37.28
CA THR A 19 10.45 -58.27 -36.17
C THR A 19 9.72 -57.44 -35.10
N GLU A 20 8.55 -57.92 -34.68
CA GLU A 20 7.82 -57.44 -33.50
C GLU A 20 8.68 -57.54 -32.25
N THR A 21 8.76 -56.44 -31.49
CA THR A 21 9.31 -56.40 -30.13
C THR A 21 8.14 -56.07 -29.20
N GLU A 22 7.89 -56.92 -28.19
CA GLU A 22 6.77 -56.78 -27.25
C GLU A 22 6.89 -55.50 -26.39
N PRO A 23 5.77 -54.81 -26.09
CA PRO A 23 5.78 -53.59 -25.28
C PRO A 23 5.92 -53.87 -23.77
N GLU A 24 6.80 -53.13 -23.10
CA GLU A 24 6.92 -53.10 -21.64
C GLU A 24 5.62 -52.60 -20.97
N MET A 25 5.13 -53.34 -19.97
CA MET A 25 3.96 -53.00 -19.16
C MET A 25 4.39 -52.50 -17.78
N ASP A 26 3.66 -51.52 -17.24
CA ASP A 26 3.88 -51.04 -15.87
C ASP A 26 3.25 -51.95 -14.79
N LEU A 27 3.48 -51.63 -13.51
CA LEU A 27 3.04 -52.42 -12.35
C LEU A 27 1.50 -52.53 -12.18
N ASP A 28 0.73 -51.75 -12.96
CA ASP A 28 -0.74 -51.81 -13.00
C ASP A 28 -1.25 -52.36 -14.35
N GLY A 29 -0.37 -52.85 -15.23
CA GLY A 29 -0.72 -53.53 -16.48
C GLY A 29 -1.16 -52.60 -17.61
N GLN A 30 -0.74 -51.33 -17.63
CA GLN A 30 -1.04 -50.39 -18.71
C GLN A 30 0.19 -50.09 -19.61
N PRO A 31 -0.03 -49.92 -20.93
CA PRO A 31 1.03 -49.54 -21.86
C PRO A 31 1.38 -48.06 -21.73
N ILE A 32 2.68 -47.77 -21.54
CA ILE A 32 3.21 -46.49 -21.05
C ILE A 32 3.19 -45.34 -22.09
N ASN A 33 2.76 -45.56 -23.33
CA ASN A 33 2.76 -44.55 -24.39
C ASN A 33 1.43 -44.53 -25.19
N GLN A 34 0.53 -43.61 -24.87
CA GLN A 34 -0.60 -43.24 -25.76
C GLN A 34 -0.62 -41.72 -26.05
N PRO A 35 -0.81 -41.30 -27.31
CA PRO A 35 -0.94 -39.90 -27.69
C PRO A 35 -2.33 -39.33 -27.33
N PHE A 36 -2.36 -38.07 -26.86
CA PHE A 36 -3.59 -37.33 -26.52
C PHE A 36 -4.55 -37.27 -27.71
N THR A 37 -5.68 -37.96 -27.60
CA THR A 37 -6.80 -37.92 -28.55
C THR A 37 -7.80 -36.83 -28.14
N ALA A 38 -8.18 -35.98 -29.09
CA ALA A 38 -9.14 -34.89 -28.91
C ALA A 38 -10.58 -35.41 -28.71
N MET A 39 -11.24 -34.98 -27.64
CA MET A 39 -12.66 -35.15 -27.34
C MET A 39 -13.07 -33.99 -26.41
N ASN A 40 -14.24 -33.35 -26.43
CA ASN A 40 -15.47 -33.41 -27.22
C ASN A 40 -16.28 -32.17 -26.76
N GLN A 41 -16.66 -31.23 -27.63
CA GLN A 41 -17.48 -30.07 -27.23
C GLN A 41 -18.96 -30.43 -27.31
N GLN A 42 -19.65 -30.51 -26.16
CA GLN A 42 -21.11 -30.54 -26.12
C GLN A 42 -21.69 -29.15 -26.41
N PRO A 43 -22.79 -29.02 -27.19
CA PRO A 43 -23.44 -27.74 -27.42
C PRO A 43 -24.21 -27.28 -26.17
N LEU A 44 -23.98 -26.03 -25.75
CA LEU A 44 -24.66 -25.38 -24.62
C LEU A 44 -26.13 -25.07 -24.96
N ASN A 45 -27.01 -25.41 -24.02
CA ASN A 45 -28.46 -25.23 -24.07
C ASN A 45 -28.87 -23.74 -23.93
N PRO A 46 -29.62 -23.12 -24.87
CA PRO A 46 -29.93 -21.69 -24.85
C PRO A 46 -31.26 -21.36 -24.14
N THR A 47 -31.35 -21.54 -22.82
CA THR A 47 -32.52 -21.04 -22.05
C THR A 47 -32.17 -20.57 -20.64
N ALA A 48 -31.08 -19.82 -20.49
CA ALA A 48 -30.91 -18.96 -19.33
C ALA A 48 -31.39 -17.54 -19.70
N PRO A 49 -32.24 -16.88 -18.89
CA PRO A 49 -32.50 -15.45 -19.05
C PRO A 49 -31.16 -14.70 -19.03
N PRO A 50 -30.91 -13.73 -19.93
CA PRO A 50 -29.67 -12.98 -19.89
C PRO A 50 -29.59 -12.28 -18.53
N ALA A 51 -28.52 -12.57 -17.78
CA ALA A 51 -28.13 -11.74 -16.64
C ALA A 51 -28.12 -10.27 -17.11
N PRO A 52 -28.54 -9.30 -16.28
CA PRO A 52 -28.56 -7.90 -16.70
C PRO A 52 -27.17 -7.51 -17.21
N THR A 53 -27.05 -7.38 -18.52
CA THR A 53 -25.77 -7.19 -19.18
C THR A 53 -25.27 -5.81 -18.80
N SER A 54 -24.15 -5.78 -18.07
CA SER A 54 -23.44 -4.57 -17.69
C SER A 54 -22.80 -3.96 -18.95
N GLU A 55 -23.59 -3.26 -19.75
CA GLU A 55 -23.16 -2.69 -21.03
C GLU A 55 -22.00 -1.68 -20.86
N PRO A 56 -20.91 -1.84 -21.63
CA PRO A 56 -19.83 -0.86 -21.70
C PRO A 56 -20.33 0.48 -22.28
N ILE A 57 -19.87 1.57 -21.68
CA ILE A 57 -20.19 2.94 -22.10
C ILE A 57 -18.94 3.82 -22.03
N THR A 58 -18.95 4.89 -22.83
CA THR A 58 -17.89 5.91 -22.84
C THR A 58 -18.45 7.25 -22.38
N LEU A 59 -17.77 7.84 -21.41
CA LEU A 59 -18.05 9.17 -20.87
C LEU A 59 -16.97 10.13 -21.34
N ASN A 60 -17.37 11.30 -21.79
CA ASN A 60 -16.49 12.40 -22.14
C ASN A 60 -16.58 13.45 -21.04
N VAL A 61 -15.56 13.51 -20.19
CA VAL A 61 -15.46 14.45 -19.06
C VAL A 61 -14.52 15.57 -19.48
N ASN A 62 -15.06 16.69 -19.95
CA ASN A 62 -14.32 17.85 -20.45
C ASN A 62 -13.12 17.49 -21.38
N GLY A 63 -13.35 16.58 -22.34
CA GLY A 63 -12.36 16.14 -23.33
C GLY A 63 -11.58 14.88 -22.94
N THR A 64 -11.68 14.43 -21.69
CA THR A 64 -11.06 13.16 -21.25
C THR A 64 -12.06 12.02 -21.33
N LEU A 65 -11.70 10.94 -22.02
CA LEU A 65 -12.57 9.78 -22.18
C LEU A 65 -12.39 8.79 -21.03
N PHE A 66 -13.51 8.39 -20.43
CA PHE A 66 -13.58 7.35 -19.41
C PHE A 66 -14.43 6.18 -19.91
N HIS A 67 -13.90 4.98 -19.79
CA HIS A 67 -14.63 3.74 -20.08
C HIS A 67 -15.15 3.12 -18.79
N THR A 68 -16.44 2.80 -18.77
CA THR A 68 -17.11 2.20 -17.61
C THR A 68 -18.32 1.40 -18.06
N THR A 69 -19.14 0.98 -17.11
CA THR A 69 -20.37 0.24 -17.36
C THR A 69 -21.58 0.98 -16.81
N THR A 70 -22.75 0.69 -17.38
CA THR A 70 -24.04 1.19 -16.87
C THR A 70 -24.27 0.80 -15.42
N SER A 71 -23.85 -0.40 -15.01
CA SER A 71 -23.94 -0.89 -13.62
C SER A 71 -23.13 -0.03 -12.65
N THR A 72 -21.94 0.44 -13.05
CA THR A 72 -21.11 1.33 -12.24
C THR A 72 -21.79 2.68 -12.02
N LEU A 73 -22.38 3.27 -13.07
CA LEU A 73 -23.00 4.59 -12.97
C LEU A 73 -24.30 4.60 -12.16
N ARG A 74 -24.97 3.45 -12.02
CA ARG A 74 -26.16 3.32 -11.16
C ARG A 74 -25.89 3.59 -9.69
N TYR A 75 -24.63 3.59 -9.26
CA TYR A 75 -24.25 3.96 -7.88
C TYR A 75 -24.45 5.45 -7.58
N SER A 76 -24.41 6.30 -8.60
CA SER A 76 -24.74 7.73 -8.48
C SER A 76 -26.17 7.94 -8.97
N PRO A 77 -27.11 8.40 -8.13
CA PRO A 77 -28.46 8.71 -8.59
C PRO A 77 -28.48 9.75 -9.71
N ARG A 78 -27.58 10.74 -9.65
CA ARG A 78 -27.45 11.77 -10.69
C ARG A 78 -27.02 11.17 -12.03
N LEU A 79 -26.00 10.30 -12.06
CA LEU A 79 -25.55 9.67 -13.30
C LEU A 79 -26.50 8.57 -13.77
N ALA A 80 -27.19 7.88 -12.85
CA ALA A 80 -28.21 6.90 -13.18
C ALA A 80 -29.38 7.52 -13.96
N SER A 81 -29.70 8.79 -13.68
CA SER A 81 -30.79 9.52 -14.35
C SER A 81 -30.58 9.66 -15.86
N ILE A 82 -29.33 9.53 -16.34
CA ILE A 82 -29.00 9.56 -17.78
C ILE A 82 -29.70 8.41 -18.53
N PHE A 83 -29.93 7.27 -17.86
CA PHE A 83 -30.60 6.12 -18.44
C PHE A 83 -32.13 6.18 -18.35
N THR A 84 -32.68 7.19 -17.66
CA THR A 84 -34.13 7.36 -17.56
C THR A 84 -34.70 7.84 -18.90
N PRO A 85 -35.76 7.19 -19.43
CA PRO A 85 -36.44 7.68 -20.62
C PRO A 85 -36.91 9.13 -20.45
N GLY A 86 -36.61 9.99 -21.43
CA GLY A 86 -36.97 11.41 -21.39
C GLY A 86 -36.04 12.29 -20.54
N ALA A 87 -34.92 11.75 -20.03
CA ALA A 87 -33.94 12.57 -19.33
C ALA A 87 -33.36 13.66 -20.26
N PRO A 88 -33.26 14.92 -19.80
CA PRO A 88 -32.75 16.03 -20.60
C PRO A 88 -31.29 15.83 -21.04
N TRP A 89 -30.53 15.00 -20.35
CA TRP A 89 -29.14 14.67 -20.68
C TRP A 89 -29.00 13.73 -21.89
N ARG A 90 -30.08 13.04 -22.29
CA ARG A 90 -30.05 12.12 -23.43
C ARG A 90 -29.85 12.85 -24.77
N SER A 91 -30.18 14.15 -24.83
CA SER A 91 -29.90 14.99 -26.00
C SER A 91 -28.44 15.43 -26.14
N GLU A 92 -27.59 15.15 -25.15
CA GLU A 92 -26.15 15.50 -25.18
C GLU A 92 -25.27 14.38 -25.77
N LEU A 93 -25.90 13.30 -26.26
CA LEU A 93 -25.21 12.19 -26.90
C LEU A 93 -24.63 12.61 -28.26
N ARG A 94 -23.43 13.20 -28.27
CA ARG A 94 -22.65 13.40 -29.50
C ARG A 94 -21.81 12.16 -29.77
N ASN A 95 -22.01 11.54 -30.94
CA ASN A 95 -21.24 10.39 -31.40
C ASN A 95 -21.28 9.17 -30.45
N GLY A 96 -22.37 8.98 -29.70
CA GLY A 96 -22.52 7.86 -28.77
C GLY A 96 -21.78 8.01 -27.44
N GLN A 97 -21.28 9.21 -27.12
CA GLN A 97 -20.60 9.52 -25.86
C GLN A 97 -21.48 10.42 -24.99
N TYR A 98 -21.52 10.15 -23.68
CA TYR A 98 -22.17 11.04 -22.72
C TYR A 98 -21.21 12.13 -22.28
N ILE A 99 -21.61 13.39 -22.40
CA ILE A 99 -20.78 14.52 -21.96
C ILE A 99 -21.05 14.79 -20.48
N ILE A 100 -20.00 14.95 -19.70
CA ILE A 100 -20.06 15.31 -18.29
C ILE A 100 -19.24 16.57 -18.10
N ASP A 101 -19.88 17.62 -17.58
CA ASP A 101 -19.19 18.83 -17.17
C ASP A 101 -18.68 18.67 -15.73
N ALA A 102 -17.45 18.16 -15.62
CA ALA A 102 -16.72 17.98 -14.37
C ALA A 102 -15.20 18.05 -14.63
N ASP A 103 -14.40 18.18 -13.58
CA ASP A 103 -12.94 18.05 -13.69
C ASP A 103 -12.57 16.57 -13.88
N PRO A 104 -11.91 16.18 -14.99
CA PRO A 104 -11.52 14.80 -15.23
C PRO A 104 -10.56 14.23 -14.17
N ALA A 105 -9.69 15.05 -13.58
CA ALA A 105 -8.76 14.59 -12.55
C ALA A 105 -9.52 14.12 -11.30
N VAL A 106 -10.46 14.93 -10.82
CA VAL A 106 -11.29 14.62 -9.64
C VAL A 106 -12.31 13.52 -9.95
N PHE A 107 -12.92 13.55 -11.15
CA PHE A 107 -13.88 12.55 -11.59
C PHE A 107 -13.29 11.14 -11.62
N SER A 108 -11.98 11.00 -11.88
CA SER A 108 -11.32 9.69 -11.83
C SER A 108 -11.49 8.99 -10.46
N HIS A 109 -11.43 9.75 -9.36
CA HIS A 109 -11.64 9.24 -8.00
C HIS A 109 -13.10 8.92 -7.72
N ILE A 110 -14.02 9.75 -8.23
CA ILE A 110 -15.47 9.51 -8.17
C ILE A 110 -15.82 8.20 -8.87
N LEU A 111 -15.31 7.99 -10.08
CA LEU A 111 -15.51 6.77 -10.84
C LEU A 111 -14.89 5.55 -10.14
N GLN A 112 -13.70 5.71 -9.57
CA GLN A 112 -13.05 4.64 -8.82
C GLN A 112 -13.87 4.20 -7.60
N PHE A 113 -14.45 5.16 -6.86
CA PHE A 113 -15.37 4.86 -5.77
C PHE A 113 -16.61 4.11 -6.26
N MET A 114 -17.26 4.57 -7.34
CA MET A 114 -18.44 3.88 -7.89
C MET A 114 -18.14 2.43 -8.34
N ARG A 115 -16.91 2.16 -8.81
CA ARG A 115 -16.47 0.79 -9.15
C ARG A 115 -16.27 -0.10 -7.92
N ARG A 116 -15.92 0.49 -6.77
CA ARG A 116 -15.58 -0.19 -5.50
C ARG A 116 -16.16 0.59 -4.30
N PRO A 117 -17.49 0.65 -4.18
CA PRO A 117 -18.19 1.51 -3.21
C PRO A 117 -17.97 1.08 -1.74
N THR A 118 -17.38 -0.09 -1.54
CA THR A 118 -17.00 -0.60 -0.22
C THR A 118 -15.66 -0.06 0.28
N HIS A 119 -14.89 0.62 -0.57
CA HIS A 119 -13.56 1.15 -0.28
C HIS A 119 -13.53 2.66 -0.50
N TYR A 120 -13.19 3.41 0.54
CA TYR A 120 -13.08 4.86 0.50
C TYR A 120 -11.65 5.29 0.12
N PRO A 121 -11.49 6.42 -0.60
CA PRO A 121 -10.19 6.85 -1.09
C PRO A 121 -9.32 7.47 0.02
N VAL A 122 -8.11 6.94 0.20
CA VAL A 122 -7.13 7.53 1.12
C VAL A 122 -6.03 8.26 0.34
N PHE A 123 -6.08 9.58 0.36
CA PHE A 123 -5.11 10.47 -0.27
C PHE A 123 -4.06 10.88 0.76
N TRP A 124 -3.19 9.95 1.10
CA TRP A 124 -2.12 10.17 2.07
C TRP A 124 -0.80 9.62 1.56
N SER A 125 0.27 10.33 1.86
CA SER A 125 1.63 9.82 1.71
C SER A 125 2.51 10.20 2.89
N LYS A 126 3.54 9.39 3.16
CA LYS A 126 4.47 9.61 4.28
C LYS A 126 5.22 10.95 4.19
N ASP A 127 5.45 11.44 2.98
CA ASP A 127 6.17 12.68 2.70
C ASP A 127 5.28 13.94 2.75
N LYS A 128 4.02 13.86 2.31
CA LYS A 128 3.14 15.03 2.17
C LYS A 128 2.00 15.07 3.20
N GLY A 129 1.74 13.97 3.90
CA GLY A 129 0.58 13.82 4.74
C GLY A 129 -0.70 13.64 3.90
N PHE A 130 -1.84 14.06 4.46
CA PHE A 130 -3.12 14.02 3.76
C PHE A 130 -3.24 15.16 2.74
N ASP A 131 -3.73 14.84 1.54
CA ASP A 131 -4.08 15.85 0.53
C ASP A 131 -5.46 16.43 0.81
N TYR A 132 -5.53 17.36 1.77
CA TYR A 132 -6.77 18.02 2.18
C TYR A 132 -7.47 18.77 1.04
N ASN A 133 -6.69 19.28 0.08
CA ASN A 133 -7.26 19.94 -1.09
C ASN A 133 -8.00 18.93 -1.97
N LEU A 134 -7.37 17.80 -2.29
CA LEU A 134 -8.02 16.74 -3.06
C LEU A 134 -9.25 16.18 -2.34
N TYR A 135 -9.21 16.03 -1.00
CA TYR A 135 -10.40 15.66 -0.24
C TYR A 135 -11.55 16.66 -0.41
N THR A 136 -11.25 17.96 -0.36
CA THR A 136 -12.26 19.02 -0.54
C THR A 136 -12.88 18.96 -1.93
N LEU A 137 -12.06 18.79 -2.98
CA LEU A 137 -12.53 18.66 -4.35
C LEU A 137 -13.39 17.40 -4.55
N VAL A 138 -12.93 16.25 -4.05
CA VAL A 138 -13.67 14.98 -4.15
C VAL A 138 -14.98 15.03 -3.34
N GLN A 139 -15.00 15.71 -2.19
CA GLN A 139 -16.23 15.88 -1.42
C GLN A 139 -17.26 16.71 -2.19
N ALA A 140 -16.85 17.82 -2.81
CA ALA A 140 -17.73 18.66 -3.62
C ALA A 140 -18.30 17.89 -4.83
N GLU A 141 -17.47 17.13 -5.53
CA GLU A 141 -17.92 16.27 -6.62
C GLU A 141 -18.83 15.12 -6.13
N ALA A 142 -18.51 14.52 -4.98
CA ALA A 142 -19.37 13.49 -4.39
C ALA A 142 -20.75 14.04 -4.01
N GLU A 143 -20.83 15.28 -3.55
CA GLU A 143 -22.10 15.97 -3.32
C GLU A 143 -22.84 16.24 -4.63
N TYR A 144 -22.14 16.77 -5.64
CA TYR A 144 -22.72 17.03 -6.96
C TYR A 144 -23.31 15.75 -7.59
N PHE A 145 -22.56 14.64 -7.58
CA PHE A 145 -22.99 13.34 -8.09
C PHE A 145 -23.86 12.53 -7.11
N GLN A 146 -24.23 13.09 -5.96
CA GLN A 146 -25.12 12.49 -4.96
C GLN A 146 -24.60 11.15 -4.39
N LEU A 147 -23.28 11.01 -4.27
CA LEU A 147 -22.59 9.89 -3.63
C LEU A 147 -22.51 10.14 -2.12
N ASN A 148 -23.67 10.06 -1.45
CA ASN A 148 -23.83 10.46 -0.05
C ASN A 148 -22.90 9.73 0.92
N ASP A 149 -22.58 8.47 0.68
CA ASP A 149 -21.67 7.71 1.53
C ASP A 149 -20.23 8.23 1.45
N LEU A 150 -19.72 8.46 0.23
CA LEU A 150 -18.42 9.08 0.01
C LEU A 150 -18.37 10.49 0.60
N ARG A 151 -19.40 11.31 0.32
CA ARG A 151 -19.51 12.67 0.86
C ARG A 151 -19.43 12.67 2.39
N ARG A 152 -20.24 11.84 3.05
CA ARG A 152 -20.27 11.73 4.52
C ARG A 152 -18.94 11.23 5.08
N TRP A 153 -18.30 10.26 4.42
CA TRP A 153 -17.01 9.74 4.88
C TRP A 153 -15.91 10.80 4.85
N ILE A 154 -15.82 11.60 3.78
CA ILE A 154 -14.86 12.71 3.70
C ILE A 154 -15.21 13.82 4.69
N PHE A 155 -16.48 14.25 4.73
CA PHE A 155 -16.95 15.32 5.62
C PHE A 155 -16.65 15.02 7.10
N ASN A 156 -16.75 13.76 7.51
CA ASN A 156 -16.48 13.33 8.89
C ASN A 156 -14.97 13.17 9.19
N GLY A 157 -14.06 13.51 8.28
CA GLY A 157 -12.62 13.30 8.47
C GLY A 157 -12.24 11.82 8.65
N SER A 158 -13.06 10.88 8.16
CA SER A 158 -12.85 9.44 8.46
C SER A 158 -11.54 8.89 7.89
N TYR A 159 -10.98 9.55 6.88
CA TYR A 159 -9.65 9.22 6.33
C TYR A 159 -8.52 9.37 7.35
N GLU A 160 -8.63 10.29 8.32
CA GLU A 160 -7.57 10.53 9.30
C GLU A 160 -7.32 9.30 10.16
N ARG A 161 -8.40 8.57 10.50
CA ARG A 161 -8.32 7.32 11.26
C ARG A 161 -7.65 6.19 10.50
N CYS A 162 -7.50 6.31 9.18
CA CYS A 162 -6.82 5.29 8.40
C CYS A 162 -5.30 5.31 8.61
N ILE A 163 -4.74 6.38 9.19
CA ILE A 163 -3.31 6.51 9.45
C ILE A 163 -3.09 6.65 10.96
N GLU A 164 -2.31 5.74 11.54
CA GLU A 164 -1.93 5.80 12.94
C GLU A 164 -0.43 6.09 13.04
N THR A 165 -0.05 7.12 13.78
CA THR A 165 1.36 7.49 13.96
C THR A 165 1.73 7.42 15.43
N ALA A 166 2.61 6.49 15.77
CA ALA A 166 3.15 6.31 17.11
C ALA A 166 4.54 6.93 17.23
N PHE A 167 4.76 7.67 18.32
CA PHE A 167 6.08 8.17 18.72
C PHE A 167 6.63 7.25 19.80
N LEU A 168 7.77 6.61 19.53
CA LEU A 168 8.45 5.82 20.55
C LEU A 168 9.23 6.75 21.47
N VAL A 169 9.36 6.34 22.74
CA VAL A 169 10.13 7.09 23.74
C VAL A 169 11.55 7.31 23.20
N PRO A 170 12.04 8.56 23.18
CA PRO A 170 13.34 8.84 22.61
C PRO A 170 14.44 8.20 23.47
N VAL A 171 15.36 7.50 22.81
CA VAL A 171 16.52 6.87 23.48
C VAL A 171 17.66 7.88 23.53
N ARG A 172 18.28 8.02 24.71
CA ARG A 172 19.44 8.91 24.93
C ARG A 172 20.69 8.09 25.21
N GLU A 173 21.74 8.34 24.44
CA GLU A 173 23.02 7.64 24.61
C GLU A 173 24.19 8.63 24.58
N PRO A 174 25.14 8.55 25.51
CA PRO A 174 26.34 9.38 25.47
C PRO A 174 27.21 9.05 24.24
N ILE A 175 27.73 10.08 23.57
CA ILE A 175 28.63 9.88 22.42
C ILE A 175 29.96 9.32 22.93
N LYS A 176 30.23 8.03 22.65
CA LYS A 176 31.58 7.45 22.74
C LYS A 176 32.33 7.71 21.43
N THR A 177 33.66 7.72 21.44
CA THR A 177 34.52 8.05 20.29
C THR A 177 34.20 7.27 19.01
N ASP A 178 33.60 6.08 19.12
CA ASP A 178 33.17 5.26 17.97
C ASP A 178 31.78 5.66 17.39
N HIS A 179 30.94 6.39 18.14
CA HIS A 179 29.61 6.84 17.69
C HIS A 179 29.65 7.95 16.63
N LEU A 180 30.75 8.69 16.51
CA LEU A 180 30.87 9.79 15.55
C LEU A 180 30.80 9.32 14.08
N ARG A 181 31.22 8.08 13.80
CA ARG A 181 31.05 7.46 12.48
C ARG A 181 29.60 7.08 12.18
N PHE A 182 28.79 6.81 13.20
CA PHE A 182 27.38 6.44 13.05
C PHE A 182 26.45 7.66 12.93
N LEU A 183 26.78 8.80 13.53
CA LEU A 183 25.99 10.03 13.37
C LEU A 183 26.06 10.63 11.96
N GLN A 184 27.08 10.26 11.18
CA GLN A 184 27.18 10.61 9.76
C GLN A 184 26.26 9.75 8.87
N LEU A 185 25.72 8.63 9.39
CA LEU A 185 24.73 7.80 8.72
C LEU A 185 23.31 8.32 9.03
N LYS A 186 23.00 9.46 8.42
CA LYS A 186 21.70 10.05 8.02
C LYS A 186 20.43 9.57 8.75
N ASN A 187 19.51 10.49 9.05
CA ASN A 187 18.08 10.17 9.22
C ASN A 187 17.64 9.24 8.07
N TYR A 188 17.41 7.97 8.36
CA TYR A 188 17.06 6.96 7.37
C TYR A 188 15.71 6.33 7.72
N SER A 189 14.92 6.03 6.69
CA SER A 189 13.77 5.15 6.87
C SER A 189 14.34 3.74 6.98
N LYS A 190 14.15 3.08 8.13
CA LYS A 190 14.20 1.61 8.17
C LYS A 190 12.94 1.10 7.45
N GLU A 191 12.94 -0.16 7.01
CA GLU A 191 11.84 -0.85 6.31
C GLU A 191 10.46 -0.16 6.43
N GLY A 192 9.94 0.33 5.30
CA GLY A 192 8.59 0.88 5.12
C GLY A 192 8.18 2.03 6.05
N ASP A 193 7.66 1.66 7.22
CA ASP A 193 6.73 2.44 8.05
C ASP A 193 7.41 3.17 9.21
N VAL A 194 8.73 3.00 9.39
CA VAL A 194 9.49 3.59 10.50
C VAL A 194 10.39 4.73 10.02
N LYS A 195 10.34 5.88 10.70
CA LYS A 195 11.25 7.00 10.54
C LYS A 195 12.15 7.06 11.78
N VAL A 196 13.46 7.13 11.57
CA VAL A 196 14.44 7.28 12.65
C VAL A 196 15.17 8.62 12.46
N GLU A 197 15.19 9.44 13.51
CA GLU A 197 15.85 10.74 13.53
C GLU A 197 16.85 10.82 14.68
N HIS A 198 18.07 11.26 14.39
CA HIS A 198 19.13 11.40 15.39
C HIS A 198 19.44 12.88 15.61
N HIS A 199 19.42 13.31 16.87
CA HIS A 199 19.73 14.68 17.27
C HIS A 199 20.86 14.66 18.29
N VAL A 200 21.93 15.40 18.02
CA VAL A 200 23.00 15.61 19.02
C VAL A 200 22.57 16.73 19.95
N VAL A 201 22.50 16.43 21.23
CA VAL A 201 22.19 17.41 22.28
C VAL A 201 23.36 17.50 23.26
N VAL A 202 23.57 18.67 23.82
CA VAL A 202 24.52 18.87 24.92
C VAL A 202 23.71 18.96 26.20
N SER A 203 23.86 17.96 27.07
CA SER A 203 23.29 17.97 28.41
C SER A 203 24.35 18.39 29.43
N LYS A 204 23.90 18.99 30.54
CA LYS A 204 24.75 19.38 31.66
C LYS A 204 24.53 18.37 32.78
N LEU A 205 25.57 17.64 33.15
CA LEU A 205 25.52 16.75 34.31
C LEU A 205 26.37 17.29 35.45
N GLU A 206 25.96 17.04 36.68
CA GLU A 206 26.80 17.27 37.85
C GLU A 206 27.59 16.00 38.16
N VAL A 207 28.91 16.07 37.99
CA VAL A 207 29.83 15.00 38.39
C VAL A 207 30.63 15.41 39.61
N PHE A 208 30.86 14.47 40.50
CA PHE A 208 31.83 14.64 41.56
C PHE A 208 33.25 14.62 40.95
N ALA A 209 33.98 15.72 41.08
CA ALA A 209 35.39 15.80 40.72
C ALA A 209 36.25 15.32 41.90
N CYS A 210 37.03 14.25 41.66
CA CYS A 210 38.00 13.74 42.62
C CYS A 210 39.04 14.82 42.96
N PRO A 211 39.42 15.02 44.24
CA PRO A 211 40.51 15.94 44.64
C PRO A 211 41.83 15.72 43.89
N ARG A 212 42.09 14.47 43.48
CA ARG A 212 43.30 14.05 42.73
C ARG A 212 43.11 14.04 41.21
N ASN A 213 41.96 14.49 40.72
CA ASN A 213 41.60 14.49 39.30
C ASN A 213 41.69 13.12 38.62
N VAL A 214 41.43 12.03 39.36
CA VAL A 214 41.36 10.67 38.81
C VAL A 214 40.02 10.52 38.09
N GLN A 215 40.03 10.25 36.78
CA GLN A 215 38.81 10.22 35.95
C GLN A 215 37.87 9.08 36.34
N GLU A 216 38.41 7.92 36.71
CA GLU A 216 37.66 6.74 37.11
C GLU A 216 36.87 6.95 38.41
N HIS A 217 37.25 7.97 39.20
CA HIS A 217 36.57 8.38 40.42
C HIS A 217 35.47 9.41 40.18
N MET A 218 35.32 9.93 38.96
CA MET A 218 34.22 10.82 38.62
C MET A 218 32.93 10.02 38.53
N VAL A 219 31.94 10.41 39.33
CA VAL A 219 30.64 9.75 39.43
C VAL A 219 29.52 10.79 39.41
N GLN A 220 28.33 10.40 38.95
CA GLN A 220 27.18 11.30 38.92
C GLN A 220 26.60 11.49 40.32
N ARG A 221 25.87 12.59 40.52
CA ARG A 221 25.12 12.82 41.77
C ARG A 221 24.14 11.66 42.01
N GLY A 222 24.26 11.01 43.17
CA GLY A 222 23.43 9.86 43.55
C GLY A 222 24.14 8.50 43.41
N GLU A 223 25.26 8.44 42.69
CA GLU A 223 26.12 7.26 42.65
C GLU A 223 27.11 7.23 43.83
N SER A 224 27.53 6.03 44.23
CA SER A 224 28.51 5.87 45.30
C SER A 224 29.86 6.47 44.92
N LEU A 225 30.38 7.35 45.77
CA LEU A 225 31.71 7.94 45.61
C LEU A 225 32.78 6.84 45.59
N LYS A 226 33.62 6.86 44.55
CA LYS A 226 34.75 5.92 44.40
C LYS A 226 36.04 6.44 45.07
N CYS A 227 36.01 7.64 45.65
CA CYS A 227 37.18 8.23 46.31
C CYS A 227 37.48 7.54 47.65
N THR A 228 38.72 7.11 47.80
CA THR A 228 39.25 6.54 49.06
C THR A 228 39.91 7.61 49.93
N ALA A 229 40.27 7.28 51.18
CA ALA A 229 41.01 8.18 52.08
C ALA A 229 42.29 8.76 51.44
N ASN A 230 42.91 8.01 50.53
CA ASN A 230 44.09 8.44 49.76
C ASN A 230 43.82 9.62 48.80
N CYS A 231 42.56 9.94 48.52
CA CYS A 231 42.15 11.09 47.73
C CYS A 231 42.07 12.38 48.54
N TYR A 232 41.93 12.32 49.87
CA TYR A 232 41.65 13.48 50.73
C TYR A 232 42.86 13.94 51.56
N LYS A 233 44.07 13.87 50.98
CA LYS A 233 45.29 14.34 51.66
C LYS A 233 45.23 15.86 51.89
N LYS A 234 45.87 16.34 52.97
CA LYS A 234 45.73 17.70 53.56
C LYS A 234 46.01 18.89 52.62
N ASP A 235 46.66 18.67 51.48
CA ASP A 235 47.04 19.75 50.54
C ASP A 235 46.22 19.75 49.23
N LEU A 236 45.20 18.89 49.12
CA LEU A 236 44.35 18.81 47.94
C LEU A 236 43.05 19.58 48.16
N VAL A 237 42.59 20.26 47.10
CA VAL A 237 41.29 20.93 47.10
C VAL A 237 40.20 19.88 47.37
N PRO A 238 39.26 20.12 48.30
CA PRO A 238 38.16 19.21 48.57
C PRO A 238 37.40 18.85 47.28
N GLY A 239 37.01 17.58 47.18
CA GLY A 239 36.24 17.11 46.04
C GLY A 239 34.90 17.83 45.98
N LYS A 240 34.49 18.25 44.79
CA LYS A 240 33.29 19.05 44.59
C LYS A 240 32.50 18.55 43.40
N TYR A 241 31.20 18.80 43.41
CA TYR A 241 30.40 18.64 42.21
C TYR A 241 30.76 19.75 41.22
N VAL A 242 31.01 19.36 39.99
CA VAL A 242 31.25 20.26 38.85
C VAL A 242 30.25 19.93 37.77
N THR A 243 29.77 20.97 37.09
CA THR A 243 28.96 20.79 35.89
C THR A 243 29.89 20.39 34.75
N LYS A 244 29.59 19.26 34.12
CA LYS A 244 30.24 18.79 32.91
C LYS A 244 29.23 18.76 31.78
N GLU A 245 29.67 19.19 30.60
CA GLU A 245 28.89 19.07 29.38
C GLU A 245 29.09 17.67 28.81
N LEU A 246 27.98 16.98 28.54
CA LEU A 246 27.93 15.67 27.94
C LEU A 246 27.22 15.80 26.59
N GLN A 247 27.88 15.36 25.52
CA GLN A 247 27.22 15.22 24.23
C GLN A 247 26.49 13.89 24.20
N GLU A 248 25.20 13.93 23.91
CA GLU A 248 24.33 12.77 23.81
C GLU A 248 23.68 12.74 22.43
N VAL A 249 23.43 11.54 21.93
CA VAL A 249 22.54 11.32 20.79
C VAL A 249 21.16 11.02 21.34
N VAL A 250 20.19 11.80 20.93
CA VAL A 250 18.77 11.54 21.13
C VAL A 250 18.23 10.94 19.85
N THR A 251 17.74 9.70 19.93
CA THR A 251 17.14 9.00 18.80
C THR A 251 15.63 9.04 18.94
N PHE A 252 14.94 9.67 17.99
CA PHE A 252 13.49 9.63 17.85
C PHE A 252 13.13 8.55 16.84
N MET A 253 12.13 7.75 17.18
CA MET A 253 11.57 6.76 16.27
C MET A 253 10.07 7.01 16.14
N THR A 254 9.63 7.23 14.91
CA THR A 254 8.22 7.39 14.56
C THR A 254 7.80 6.19 13.72
N LYS A 255 6.72 5.51 14.10
CA LYS A 255 6.13 4.42 13.32
C LYS A 255 4.76 4.87 12.80
N THR A 256 4.52 4.71 11.50
CA THR A 256 3.27 5.09 10.86
C THR A 256 2.63 3.89 10.18
N GLU A 257 1.41 3.53 10.58
CA GLU A 257 0.70 2.37 10.05
C GLU A 257 -0.55 2.78 9.26
N PHE A 258 -0.76 2.15 8.10
CA PHE A 258 -1.97 2.31 7.30
C PHE A 258 -2.99 1.22 7.63
N ASN A 259 -4.08 1.60 8.30
CA ASN A 259 -5.17 0.70 8.64
C ASN A 259 -6.19 0.63 7.50
N VAL A 260 -5.94 -0.27 6.54
CA VAL A 260 -6.79 -0.50 5.37
C VAL A 260 -8.25 -0.81 5.76
N GLY A 261 -8.48 -1.49 6.88
CA GLY A 261 -9.83 -1.85 7.34
C GLY A 261 -10.71 -0.63 7.63
N ARG A 262 -10.12 0.47 8.12
CA ARG A 262 -10.82 1.73 8.41
C ARG A 262 -11.22 2.51 7.15
N ALA A 263 -10.61 2.20 6.02
CA ALA A 263 -10.98 2.76 4.70
C ALA A 263 -12.14 1.97 4.05
N THR A 264 -12.92 1.20 4.80
CA THR A 264 -14.05 0.41 4.25
C THR A 264 -15.36 0.71 4.95
N VAL A 265 -16.48 0.34 4.32
CA VAL A 265 -17.83 0.47 4.91
C VAL A 265 -17.92 -0.25 6.26
N ARG A 266 -17.30 -1.43 6.40
CA ARG A 266 -17.26 -2.18 7.67
C ARG A 266 -16.49 -1.43 8.77
N GLY A 267 -15.39 -0.77 8.40
CA GLY A 267 -14.61 0.06 9.32
C GLY A 267 -15.36 1.31 9.82
N ARG A 268 -16.41 1.75 9.11
CA ARG A 268 -17.29 2.85 9.53
C ARG A 268 -18.29 2.41 10.61
N GLU A 269 -18.87 1.22 10.49
CA GLU A 269 -19.95 0.73 11.37
C GLU A 269 -19.46 0.30 12.76
N GLY A 270 -18.22 -0.19 12.87
CA GLY A 270 -17.66 -0.67 14.14
C GLY A 270 -17.49 0.38 15.25
N TRP A 271 -17.64 1.67 14.95
CA TRP A 271 -17.46 2.76 15.92
C TRP A 271 -18.76 3.41 16.41
N SER A 272 -19.87 3.25 15.69
CA SER A 272 -21.17 3.76 16.15
C SER A 272 -21.65 3.04 17.43
N GLN A 273 -21.09 1.87 17.74
CA GLN A 273 -21.39 1.11 18.96
C GLN A 273 -20.47 1.44 20.15
N GLU A 274 -19.30 2.05 19.95
CA GLU A 274 -18.39 2.42 21.05
C GLU A 274 -18.76 3.77 21.68
N ILE A 275 -19.48 4.65 20.97
CA ILE A 275 -19.87 5.99 21.48
C ILE A 275 -21.17 5.96 22.31
N THR A 276 -21.95 4.88 22.27
CA THR A 276 -23.17 4.73 23.09
C THR A 276 -22.94 3.93 24.38
N GLY A 277 -21.68 3.62 24.71
CA GLY A 277 -21.29 2.78 25.84
C GLY A 277 -20.76 3.53 27.06
N GLU A 278 -21.23 4.74 27.35
CA GLU A 278 -21.04 5.36 28.66
C GLU A 278 -22.37 5.98 29.12
N GLY A 279 -22.96 5.34 30.12
CA GLY A 279 -24.08 5.87 30.89
C GLY A 279 -25.36 5.05 30.76
N GLU A 280 -25.43 3.90 31.45
CA GLU A 280 -26.58 3.55 32.30
C GLU A 280 -26.23 2.35 33.20
N GLU A 281 -26.29 2.65 34.51
CA GLU A 281 -26.32 1.82 35.74
C GLU A 281 -25.11 0.96 36.17
#